data_AF-A0A5E7NLH5-F1
#
_entry.id   AF-A0A5E7NLH5-F1
#
_cell.length_a   1.000
_cell.length_b   1.000
_cell.length_c   1.000
_cell.angle_alpha   90.00
_cell.angle_beta   90.00
_cell.angle_gamma   90.00
#
_symmetry.space_group_name_H-M   'P 1'
#
loop_
_entity.id
_entity.type
_entity.pdbx_description
1 polymer ?
#
loop_
_entity_poly.entity_id
_entity_poly.type
_entity_poly.pdbx_seq_one_letter_code
_entity_poly.pdbx_strand_id
1 'polypeptide(L)'
;MQSFNNAHFMGEKVYSKTPTLWQAQKQLGLQYGWSQSLHSDNGLRSMLSLARSDCPITPYEWYEKLGYTMFISNHLHGLVAKKLPDRVKDCCKPHLSAREIEILKLSADGKTAYEIGIILCITERTTNFHIHRVIMKLGVNNKLAAVVAATRACLI
;
A
#
# COMPACT_ATOMS: atom_id res chain seq x y z
N MET A 1 -9.93 -11.25 -6.87
CA MET A 1 -11.30 -10.96 -6.36
C MET A 1 -11.23 -10.75 -4.84
N GLN A 2 -10.60 -9.66 -4.39
CA GLN A 2 -10.41 -9.31 -2.98
C GLN A 2 -10.48 -7.77 -2.87
N SER A 3 -11.67 -7.18 -2.79
CA SER A 3 -11.88 -5.75 -2.48
C SER A 3 -13.37 -5.47 -2.22
N PHE A 4 -14.04 -6.26 -1.37
CA PHE A 4 -15.44 -6.03 -1.01
C PHE A 4 -15.57 -5.48 0.43
N ASN A 5 -14.77 -4.47 0.79
CA ASN A 5 -15.20 -3.30 1.57
C ASN A 5 -13.99 -2.48 2.05
N ASN A 6 -13.67 -1.43 1.30
CA ASN A 6 -12.76 -0.36 1.75
C ASN A 6 -13.55 0.89 2.22
N ALA A 7 -14.84 0.70 2.54
CA ALA A 7 -15.73 1.75 3.00
C ALA A 7 -15.83 1.71 4.53
N HIS A 8 -15.58 2.85 5.17
CA HIS A 8 -15.70 3.03 6.62
C HIS A 8 -16.81 4.03 6.91
N PHE A 9 -17.88 3.59 7.57
CA PHE A 9 -18.97 4.46 7.99
C PHE A 9 -18.57 5.28 9.21
N MET A 10 -18.85 6.57 9.18
CA MET A 10 -18.69 7.46 10.32
C MET A 10 -19.73 7.09 11.38
N GLY A 11 -19.28 6.91 12.62
CA GLY A 11 -20.17 6.54 13.72
C GLY A 11 -19.43 6.41 15.04
N GLU A 12 -20.18 6.44 16.13
CA GLU A 12 -19.63 6.50 17.49
C GLU A 12 -18.66 5.36 17.80
N LYS A 13 -18.90 4.15 17.27
CA LYS A 13 -17.97 3.02 17.40
C LYS A 13 -16.59 3.31 16.82
N VAL A 14 -16.52 3.98 15.66
CA VAL A 14 -15.26 4.34 14.98
C VAL A 14 -14.47 5.37 15.79
N TYR A 15 -15.18 6.32 16.41
CA TYR A 15 -14.55 7.39 17.20
C TYR A 15 -14.49 7.10 18.71
N SER A 16 -14.75 5.86 19.14
CA SER A 16 -14.74 5.47 20.56
C SER A 16 -13.43 5.82 21.28
N LYS A 17 -12.30 5.80 20.55
CA LYS A 17 -10.97 6.18 21.07
C LYS A 17 -10.64 7.68 20.93
N THR A 18 -11.45 8.44 20.20
CA THR A 18 -11.23 9.86 19.86
C THR A 18 -12.55 10.66 19.97
N PRO A 19 -13.21 10.69 21.15
CA PRO A 19 -14.53 11.30 21.31
C PRO A 19 -14.53 12.83 21.08
N THR A 20 -13.41 13.51 21.35
CA THR A 20 -13.26 14.95 21.09
C THR A 20 -13.31 15.28 19.60
N LEU A 21 -12.66 14.46 18.77
CA LEU A 21 -12.71 14.59 17.31
C LEU A 21 -14.13 14.38 16.79
N TRP A 22 -14.85 13.41 17.36
CA TRP A 22 -16.24 13.13 16.99
C TRP A 22 -17.18 14.30 17.28
N GLN A 23 -17.04 14.91 18.46
CA GLN A 23 -17.82 16.08 18.83
C GLN A 23 -17.55 17.27 17.90
N ALA A 24 -16.28 17.55 17.60
CA ALA A 24 -15.91 18.62 16.67
C ALA A 24 -16.50 18.38 15.27
N GLN A 25 -16.43 17.13 14.78
CA GLN A 25 -16.99 16.75 13.49
C GLN A 25 -18.53 16.91 13.47
N LYS A 26 -19.22 16.59 14.57
CA LYS A 26 -20.67 16.81 14.69
C LYS A 26 -21.05 18.29 14.66
N GLN A 27 -20.27 19.15 15.31
CA GLN A 27 -20.48 20.60 15.31
C GLN A 27 -20.37 21.21 13.89
N LEU A 28 -19.55 20.61 13.03
CA LEU A 28 -19.43 20.97 11.61
C LEU A 28 -20.49 20.33 10.71
N GLY A 29 -21.46 19.60 11.27
CA GLY A 29 -22.52 18.93 10.51
C GLY A 29 -22.07 17.66 9.78
N LEU A 30 -20.89 17.12 10.06
CA LEU A 30 -20.34 15.94 9.39
C LEU A 30 -20.72 14.65 10.15
N GLN A 31 -22.01 14.45 10.38
CA GLN A 31 -22.51 13.41 11.30
C GLN A 31 -22.72 12.06 10.64
N TYR A 32 -23.22 12.05 9.41
CA TYR A 32 -23.60 10.82 8.72
C TYR A 32 -22.84 10.73 7.40
N GLY A 33 -21.94 9.76 7.30
CA GLY A 33 -21.02 9.70 6.18
C GLY A 33 -20.28 8.38 6.06
N TRP A 34 -19.56 8.22 4.96
CA TRP A 34 -18.57 7.16 4.82
C TRP A 34 -17.33 7.66 4.09
N SER A 35 -16.22 6.97 4.33
CA SER A 35 -14.95 7.17 3.64
C SER A 35 -14.61 5.92 2.84
N GLN A 36 -14.33 6.07 1.55
CA GLN A 36 -13.90 4.99 0.66
C GLN A 36 -12.42 5.14 0.31
N SER A 37 -11.63 4.10 0.60
CA SER A 37 -10.19 4.07 0.31
C SER A 37 -9.91 3.39 -1.03
N LEU A 38 -9.03 4.00 -1.83
CA LEU A 38 -8.53 3.49 -3.10
C LEU A 38 -6.99 3.45 -3.08
N HIS A 39 -6.45 2.32 -3.53
CA HIS A 39 -5.01 2.08 -3.64
C HIS A 39 -4.70 1.79 -5.11
N SER A 40 -3.66 2.42 -5.65
CA SER A 40 -3.12 2.11 -6.97
C SER A 40 -1.68 1.59 -6.85
N ASP A 41 -1.26 0.81 -7.84
CA ASP A 41 0.07 0.19 -7.93
C ASP A 41 1.22 1.22 -7.96
N ASN A 42 0.92 2.48 -8.25
CA ASN A 42 1.87 3.59 -8.19
C ASN A 42 2.19 4.06 -6.75
N GLY A 43 1.64 3.41 -5.72
CA GLY A 43 1.84 3.76 -4.31
C GLY A 43 1.03 4.97 -3.84
N LEU A 44 0.23 5.59 -4.72
CA LEU A 44 -0.71 6.63 -4.35
C LEU A 44 -1.91 5.99 -3.63
N ARG A 45 -2.21 6.50 -2.44
CA ARG A 45 -3.37 6.13 -1.65
C ARG A 45 -4.30 7.32 -1.59
N SER A 46 -5.56 7.12 -1.96
CA SER A 46 -6.58 8.16 -1.92
C SER A 46 -7.77 7.73 -1.08
N MET A 47 -8.45 8.71 -0.50
CA MET A 47 -9.67 8.50 0.26
C MET A 47 -10.70 9.54 -0.19
N LEU A 48 -11.90 9.06 -0.54
CA LEU A 48 -13.05 9.92 -0.80
C LEU A 48 -13.99 9.83 0.39
N SER A 49 -14.25 10.95 1.05
CA SER A 49 -15.15 11.05 2.21
C SER A 49 -16.37 11.88 1.86
N LEU A 50 -17.56 11.33 2.10
CA LEU A 50 -18.84 12.00 1.93
C LEU A 50 -19.58 12.01 3.26
N ALA A 51 -20.13 13.15 3.66
CA ALA A 51 -20.87 13.29 4.90
C ALA A 51 -21.99 14.35 4.80
N ARG A 52 -23.02 14.21 5.63
CA ARG A 52 -24.15 15.13 5.77
C ARG A 52 -24.60 15.27 7.23
N SER A 53 -25.39 16.30 7.50
CA SER A 53 -25.89 16.65 8.84
C SER A 53 -27.23 16.01 9.20
N ASP A 54 -28.08 15.74 8.20
CA ASP A 54 -29.53 15.73 8.46
C ASP A 54 -30.09 14.34 8.78
N CYS A 55 -29.56 13.28 8.16
CA CYS A 55 -30.09 11.94 8.37
C CYS A 55 -29.05 10.83 8.19
N PRO A 56 -29.21 9.69 8.91
CA PRO A 56 -28.38 8.51 8.73
C PRO A 56 -28.39 8.01 7.29
N ILE A 57 -27.29 7.39 6.87
CA ILE A 57 -27.19 6.75 5.55
C ILE A 57 -27.76 5.34 5.68
N THR A 58 -28.82 5.06 4.94
CA THR A 58 -29.43 3.73 4.96
C THR A 58 -28.58 2.74 4.15
N PRO A 59 -28.63 1.43 4.45
CA PRO A 59 -27.93 0.44 3.64
C PRO A 59 -28.35 0.50 2.16
N TYR A 60 -29.65 0.69 1.89
CA TYR A 60 -30.18 0.78 0.53
C TYR A 60 -29.60 1.98 -0.25
N GLU A 61 -29.65 3.17 0.36
CA GLU A 61 -29.04 4.38 -0.22
C GLU A 61 -27.55 4.18 -0.50
N TRP A 62 -26.82 3.58 0.44
CA TRP A 62 -25.41 3.30 0.25
C TRP A 62 -25.17 2.36 -0.94
N TYR A 63 -25.93 1.26 -1.05
CA TYR A 63 -25.82 0.34 -2.19
C TYR A 63 -26.13 1.02 -3.52
N GLU A 64 -27.16 1.88 -3.56
CA GLU A 64 -27.53 2.65 -4.75
C GLU A 64 -26.42 3.64 -5.17
N LYS A 65 -25.75 4.28 -4.20
CA LYS A 65 -24.69 5.28 -4.45
C LYS A 65 -23.29 4.69 -4.54
N LEU A 66 -23.10 3.40 -4.24
CA LEU A 66 -21.80 2.75 -4.23
C LEU A 66 -21.10 2.82 -5.59
N GLY A 67 -21.84 2.52 -6.67
CA GLY A 67 -21.31 2.55 -8.03
C GLY A 67 -20.83 3.95 -8.45
N TYR A 68 -21.64 4.98 -8.18
CA TYR A 68 -21.26 6.38 -8.46
C TYR A 68 -20.04 6.81 -7.66
N THR A 69 -19.98 6.44 -6.38
CA THR A 69 -18.87 6.83 -5.50
C THR A 69 -17.57 6.15 -5.93
N MET A 70 -17.62 4.87 -6.30
CA MET A 70 -16.47 4.16 -6.90
C MET A 70 -16.02 4.82 -8.20
N PHE A 71 -16.96 5.15 -9.08
CA PHE A 71 -16.65 5.81 -10.35
C PHE A 71 -15.98 7.17 -10.15
N ILE A 72 -16.57 8.03 -9.32
CA ILE A 72 -16.03 9.36 -8.99
C ILE A 72 -14.66 9.23 -8.31
N SER A 73 -14.53 8.32 -7.34
CA SER A 73 -13.27 8.09 -6.62
C SER A 73 -12.14 7.67 -7.56
N ASN A 74 -12.39 6.71 -8.46
CA ASN A 74 -11.42 6.27 -9.46
C ASN A 74 -11.06 7.41 -10.44
N HIS A 75 -12.05 8.17 -10.88
CA HIS A 75 -11.82 9.27 -11.81
C HIS A 75 -10.98 10.39 -11.17
N LEU A 76 -11.34 10.82 -9.96
CA LEU A 76 -10.59 11.81 -9.19
C LEU A 76 -9.18 11.32 -8.89
N HIS A 77 -9.02 10.07 -8.48
CA HIS A 77 -7.71 9.48 -8.23
C HIS A 77 -6.81 9.54 -9.47
N GLY A 78 -7.33 9.18 -10.65
CA GLY A 78 -6.58 9.27 -11.90
C GLY A 78 -6.18 10.70 -12.27
N LEU A 79 -7.06 11.68 -12.05
CA LEU A 79 -6.74 13.10 -12.27
C LEU A 79 -5.68 13.61 -11.29
N VAL A 80 -5.81 13.25 -10.02
CA VAL A 80 -4.85 13.60 -8.96
C VAL A 80 -3.50 12.93 -9.22
N ALA A 81 -3.48 11.66 -9.63
CA ALA A 81 -2.25 10.94 -9.98
C ALA A 81 -1.50 11.59 -11.16
N LYS A 82 -2.21 12.19 -12.12
CA LYS A 82 -1.60 12.91 -13.25
C LYS A 82 -1.07 14.29 -12.87
N LYS A 83 -1.70 14.95 -11.89
CA LYS A 83 -1.40 16.35 -11.52
C LYS A 83 -0.47 16.49 -10.32
N LEU A 84 -0.47 15.53 -9.41
CA LEU A 84 0.54 15.47 -8.38
C LEU A 84 1.89 15.31 -9.08
N PRO A 85 2.92 16.06 -8.69
CA PRO A 85 4.26 15.74 -9.14
C PRO A 85 4.50 14.26 -8.84
N ASP A 86 5.12 13.55 -9.79
CA ASP A 86 5.63 12.19 -9.57
C ASP A 86 6.25 12.22 -8.17
N ARG A 87 5.60 11.55 -7.22
CA ARG A 87 5.75 11.80 -5.79
C ARG A 87 7.16 11.39 -5.40
N VAL A 88 8.16 12.25 -5.67
CA VAL A 88 9.54 11.87 -5.97
C VAL A 88 9.58 10.38 -6.27
N LYS A 89 9.12 9.95 -7.48
CA LYS A 89 9.25 8.56 -7.98
C LYS A 89 10.48 8.02 -7.31
N ASP A 90 10.35 7.15 -6.30
CA ASP A 90 11.41 6.92 -5.30
C ASP A 90 12.76 7.10 -6.00
N CYS A 91 13.40 8.28 -5.87
CA CYS A 91 14.60 8.55 -6.67
C CYS A 91 15.72 7.56 -6.28
N CYS A 92 15.45 6.77 -5.26
CA CYS A 92 16.22 5.70 -4.71
C CYS A 92 15.42 4.38 -4.64
N LYS A 93 14.55 4.01 -5.60
CA LYS A 93 14.26 2.58 -5.79
C LYS A 93 15.54 1.97 -6.33
N PRO A 94 16.32 1.22 -5.53
CA PRO A 94 17.57 0.71 -6.02
C PRO A 94 17.29 -0.23 -7.19
N HIS A 95 17.96 0.03 -8.30
CA HIS A 95 17.86 -0.84 -9.45
C HIS A 95 18.59 -2.15 -9.14
N LEU A 96 17.82 -3.16 -8.72
CA LEU A 96 18.30 -4.52 -8.56
C LEU A 96 18.37 -5.18 -9.94
N SER A 97 19.43 -5.92 -10.21
CA SER A 97 19.52 -6.72 -11.43
C SER A 97 18.55 -7.89 -11.38
N ALA A 98 18.18 -8.45 -12.53
CA ALA A 98 17.36 -9.66 -12.59
C ALA A 98 17.92 -10.78 -11.69
N ARG A 99 19.25 -10.93 -11.69
CA ARG A 99 19.92 -11.94 -10.87
C ARG A 99 19.85 -11.65 -9.37
N GLU A 100 19.96 -10.39 -8.99
CA GLU A 100 19.80 -9.96 -7.60
C GLU A 100 18.37 -10.21 -7.11
N ILE A 101 17.36 -9.97 -7.95
CA ILE A 101 15.94 -10.25 -7.67
C ILE A 101 15.70 -11.75 -7.48
N GLU A 102 16.20 -12.60 -8.38
CA GLU A 102 16.09 -14.07 -8.27
C GLU A 102 16.66 -14.59 -6.95
N ILE A 103 17.86 -14.15 -6.60
CA ILE A 103 18.54 -14.54 -5.35
C ILE A 103 17.74 -14.07 -4.13
N LEU A 104 17.17 -12.86 -4.18
CA LEU A 104 16.39 -12.31 -3.08
C LEU A 104 15.04 -13.02 -2.91
N LYS A 105 14.38 -13.46 -4.00
CA LYS A 105 13.16 -14.27 -3.96
C LYS A 105 13.41 -15.62 -3.28
N LEU A 106 14.42 -16.37 -3.73
CA LEU A 106 14.79 -17.64 -3.10
C LEU A 106 15.21 -17.45 -1.63
N SER A 107 15.82 -16.30 -1.32
CA SER A 107 16.14 -15.94 0.06
C SER A 107 14.89 -15.69 0.91
N ALA A 108 13.84 -15.09 0.34
CA ALA A 108 12.55 -14.91 0.99
C ALA A 108 11.82 -16.24 1.24
N ASP A 109 12.01 -17.21 0.34
CA ASP A 109 11.55 -18.60 0.50
C ASP A 109 12.37 -19.41 1.52
N GLY A 110 13.36 -18.77 2.18
CA GLY A 110 14.16 -19.39 3.23
C GLY A 110 15.39 -20.17 2.74
N LYS A 111 15.75 -20.09 1.46
CA LYS A 111 16.93 -20.80 0.93
C LYS A 111 18.24 -20.21 1.42
N THR A 112 19.18 -21.09 1.74
CA THR A 112 20.57 -20.77 2.09
C THR A 112 21.37 -20.34 0.84
N ALA A 113 22.50 -19.67 1.02
CA ALA A 113 23.34 -19.24 -0.11
C ALA A 113 23.87 -20.43 -0.93
N TYR A 114 24.14 -21.55 -0.25
CA TYR A 114 24.52 -22.83 -0.86
C TYR A 114 23.39 -23.40 -1.73
N GLU A 115 22.17 -23.54 -1.19
CA GLU A 115 21.01 -24.04 -1.95
C GLU A 115 20.68 -23.14 -3.14
N ILE A 116 20.75 -21.82 -2.97
CA ILE A 116 20.56 -20.85 -4.05
C ILE A 116 21.62 -21.05 -5.14
N GLY A 117 22.87 -21.30 -4.76
CA GLY A 117 23.95 -21.61 -5.69
C GLY A 117 23.63 -22.84 -6.53
N ILE A 118 23.12 -23.90 -5.91
CA ILE A 118 22.67 -25.12 -6.61
C ILE A 118 21.51 -24.80 -7.55
N ILE A 119 20.45 -24.14 -7.07
CA ILE A 119 19.23 -23.84 -7.86
C ILE A 119 19.56 -23.00 -9.09
N LEU A 120 20.47 -22.04 -8.93
CA LEU A 120 20.79 -21.06 -9.96
C LEU A 120 22.08 -21.40 -10.75
N CYS A 121 22.67 -22.57 -10.53
CA CYS A 121 23.92 -23.03 -11.15
C CYS A 121 25.09 -22.03 -11.01
N ILE A 122 25.28 -21.45 -9.82
CA ILE A 122 26.41 -20.56 -9.48
C ILE A 122 27.06 -20.98 -8.16
N THR A 123 28.28 -20.50 -7.91
CA THR A 123 28.93 -20.80 -6.63
C THR A 123 28.26 -20.06 -5.47
N GLU A 124 28.30 -20.64 -4.28
CA GLU A 124 27.86 -19.97 -3.05
C GLU A 124 28.55 -18.61 -2.85
N ARG A 125 29.84 -18.51 -3.21
CA ARG A 125 30.60 -17.25 -3.19
C ARG A 125 29.95 -16.20 -4.10
N THR A 126 29.52 -16.57 -5.30
CA THR A 126 28.82 -15.68 -6.24
C THR A 126 27.46 -15.26 -5.69
N THR A 127 26.72 -16.18 -5.07
CA THR A 127 25.45 -15.86 -4.39
C THR A 127 25.66 -14.83 -3.29
N ASN A 128 26.64 -15.03 -2.41
CA ASN A 128 26.97 -14.11 -1.33
C ASN A 128 27.42 -12.74 -1.84
N PHE A 129 28.15 -12.70 -2.97
CA PHE A 129 28.51 -11.44 -3.64
C PHE A 129 27.28 -10.65 -4.09
N HIS A 130 26.28 -11.31 -4.70
CA HIS A 130 25.03 -10.65 -5.09
C HIS A 130 24.23 -10.20 -3.87
N ILE A 131 24.12 -11.02 -2.81
CA ILE A 131 23.44 -10.62 -1.57
C ILE A 131 24.09 -9.36 -0.98
N HIS A 132 25.43 -9.30 -0.94
CA HIS A 132 26.15 -8.13 -0.46
C HIS A 132 25.86 -6.87 -1.31
N ARG A 133 25.81 -7.01 -2.64
CA ARG A 133 25.40 -5.90 -3.53
C ARG A 133 23.98 -5.44 -3.24
N VAL A 134 23.03 -6.36 -3.01
CA VAL A 134 21.65 -6.01 -2.67
C VAL A 134 21.57 -5.26 -1.33
N ILE A 135 22.30 -5.73 -0.31
CA ILE A 135 22.38 -5.08 0.99
C ILE A 135 22.87 -3.63 0.85
N MET A 136 23.95 -3.42 0.08
CA MET A 136 24.49 -2.08 -0.21
C MET A 136 23.50 -1.21 -0.98
N LYS A 137 22.86 -1.76 -2.02
CA LYS A 137 21.88 -1.04 -2.85
C LYS A 137 20.63 -0.63 -2.05
N LEU A 138 20.15 -1.48 -1.15
CA LEU A 138 18.98 -1.22 -0.31
C LEU A 138 19.32 -0.40 0.96
N GLY A 139 20.59 -0.15 1.26
CA GLY A 139 21.01 0.61 2.44
C GLY A 139 20.66 -0.08 3.77
N VAL A 140 20.72 -1.42 3.79
CA VAL A 140 20.41 -2.24 4.97
C VAL A 140 21.65 -2.98 5.46
N ASN A 141 21.53 -3.70 6.59
CA ASN A 141 22.69 -4.28 7.27
C ASN A 141 22.81 -5.81 7.16
N ASN A 142 21.77 -6.51 6.70
CA ASN A 142 21.80 -7.97 6.60
C ASN A 142 20.80 -8.50 5.56
N LYS A 143 20.94 -9.80 5.23
CA LYS A 143 20.12 -10.52 4.25
C LYS A 143 18.62 -10.44 4.56
N LEU A 144 18.23 -10.62 5.82
CA LEU A 144 16.82 -10.59 6.23
C LEU A 144 16.22 -9.19 6.07
N ALA A 145 16.95 -8.16 6.49
CA ALA A 145 16.57 -6.76 6.30
C ALA A 145 16.43 -6.40 4.81
N ALA A 146 17.30 -6.96 3.96
CA ALA A 146 17.21 -6.80 2.51
C ALA A 146 15.93 -7.44 1.93
N VAL A 147 15.59 -8.66 2.35
CA VAL A 147 14.33 -9.31 1.98
C VAL A 147 13.13 -8.47 2.41
N VAL A 148 13.07 -8.07 3.69
CA VAL A 148 11.96 -7.27 4.23
C VAL A 148 11.83 -5.92 3.50
N ALA A 149 12.94 -5.24 3.23
CA ALA A 149 12.95 -3.98 2.50
C ALA A 149 12.43 -4.16 1.07
N ALA A 150 12.87 -5.20 0.37
CA ALA A 150 12.42 -5.49 -0.98
C ALA A 150 10.94 -5.88 -1.06
N THR A 151 10.42 -6.67 -0.11
CA THR A 151 8.98 -7.00 -0.04
C THR A 151 8.15 -5.75 0.21
N ARG A 152 8.57 -4.88 1.15
CA ARG A 152 7.88 -3.60 1.42
C ARG A 152 7.86 -2.66 0.23
N ALA A 153 8.91 -2.70 -0.59
CA ALA A 153 9.04 -1.92 -1.82
C ALA A 153 8.39 -2.60 -3.04
N CYS A 154 7.75 -3.76 -2.87
CA CYS A 154 7.16 -4.58 -3.93
C CYS A 154 8.15 -4.93 -5.06
N LEU A 155 9.43 -5.18 -4.71
CA LEU A 155 10.47 -5.61 -5.65
C LEU A 155 10.52 -7.14 -5.83
N ILE A 156 10.04 -7.90 -4.84
CA ILE A 156 9.99 -9.37 -4.81
C ILE A 156 8.65 -9.87 -4.31
#